data_AF-A0A382ZKL3-F1
#
_entry.id   AF-A0A382ZKL3-F1
#
_cell.length_a   1.000
_cell.length_b   1.000
_cell.length_c   1.000
_cell.angle_alpha   90.00
_cell.angle_beta   90.00
_cell.angle_gamma   90.00
#
_symmetry.space_group_name_H-M   'P 1'
#
loop_
_entity.id
_entity.type
_entity.pdbx_description
1 polymer ?
#
loop_
_entity_poly.entity_id
_entity_poly.type
_entity_poly.pdbx_seq_one_letter_code
_entity_poly.pdbx_strand_id
1 'polypeptide(L)' 'MVMRGKWAQGIVPRGFTWIVKGRIAVSERPGGCGEGHRRVRRQEEIIWIRENGFQTVLSLLA' A
#
# COMPACT_ATOMS: atom_id res chain seq x y z
N MET A 1 -17.99 -6.03 -1.22
CA MET A 1 -17.88 -7.17 -0.30
C MET A 1 -17.07 -6.70 0.90
N VAL A 2 -17.69 -6.60 2.09
CA VAL A 2 -17.00 -6.13 3.31
C VAL A 2 -16.30 -7.33 3.92
N MET A 3 -14.97 -7.40 3.80
CA MET A 3 -14.16 -8.43 4.45
C MET A 3 -14.02 -8.05 5.94
N ARG A 4 -14.40 -8.93 6.86
CA ARG A 4 -14.19 -8.75 8.31
C ARG A 4 -13.20 -9.82 8.81
N GLY A 5 -12.18 -9.42 9.57
CA GLY A 5 -11.17 -10.30 10.17
C GLY A 5 -9.73 -9.80 9.93
N LYS A 6 -8.71 -10.54 10.40
CA LYS A 6 -7.27 -10.20 10.22
C LYS A 6 -6.89 -9.91 8.75
N TRP A 7 -7.64 -10.46 7.81
CA TRP A 7 -7.49 -10.29 6.36
C TRP A 7 -8.12 -9.00 5.81
N ALA A 8 -8.77 -8.20 6.64
CA ALA A 8 -9.37 -6.93 6.26
C ALA A 8 -8.38 -5.75 6.31
N GLN A 9 -7.24 -5.93 6.97
CA GLN A 9 -6.26 -4.86 7.20
C GLN A 9 -5.24 -4.72 6.05
N GLY A 10 -5.27 -5.61 5.06
CA GLY A 10 -4.29 -5.65 3.98
C GLY A 10 -2.88 -5.98 4.46
N ILE A 11 -1.88 -5.72 3.62
CA ILE A 11 -0.46 -5.93 3.95
C ILE A 11 0.35 -4.66 3.71
N VAL A 12 1.43 -4.47 4.48
CA VAL A 12 2.31 -3.31 4.34
C VAL A 12 2.95 -3.29 2.94
N PRO A 13 2.96 -2.14 2.23
CA PRO A 13 3.71 -1.96 0.99
C PRO A 13 5.20 -2.31 1.14
N ARG A 14 5.81 -2.85 0.09
CA ARG A 14 7.25 -3.13 0.11
C ARG A 14 8.08 -1.84 0.20
N GLY A 15 9.20 -1.90 0.92
CA GLY A 15 10.08 -0.75 1.12
C GLY A 15 9.43 0.39 1.94
N PHE A 16 8.32 0.13 2.63
CA PHE A 16 7.63 1.16 3.39
C PHE A 16 8.52 1.78 4.47
N THR A 17 8.73 3.08 4.39
CA THR A 17 9.59 3.85 5.29
C THR A 17 8.94 5.18 5.62
N TRP A 18 8.87 5.52 6.90
CA TRP A 18 8.46 6.86 7.33
C TRP A 18 9.61 7.85 7.08
N ILE A 19 9.33 8.91 6.33
CA ILE A 19 10.21 10.09 6.25
C ILE A 19 9.91 11.02 7.42
N VAL A 20 8.62 11.25 7.68
CA VAL A 20 8.12 11.95 8.86
C VAL A 20 7.00 11.11 9.46
N LYS A 21 7.26 10.48 10.61
CA LYS A 21 6.33 9.53 11.24
C LYS A 21 4.94 10.15 11.43
N GLY A 22 3.92 9.47 10.88
CA GLY A 22 2.53 9.91 10.95
C GLY A 22 2.15 11.03 9.96
N ARG A 23 3.08 11.50 9.11
CA ARG A 23 2.79 12.54 8.11
C ARG A 23 3.16 12.11 6.69
N ILE A 24 4.39 11.62 6.48
CA ILE A 24 4.90 11.28 5.14
C ILE A 24 5.65 9.96 5.21
N ALA A 25 5.22 9.01 4.38
CA ALA A 25 5.91 7.75 4.15
C ALA A 25 6.13 7.53 2.66
N VAL A 26 7.14 6.73 2.33
CA VAL A 26 7.45 6.28 0.98
C VAL A 26 7.40 4.76 0.93
N SER A 27 7.09 4.20 -0.23
CA SER A 27 7.15 2.76 -0.50
C SER A 27 7.49 2.52 -1.97
N GLU A 28 7.80 1.28 -2.32
CA GLU A 28 7.72 0.84 -3.70
C GLU A 28 6.29 0.99 -4.25
N ARG A 29 6.15 0.87 -5.58
CA ARG A 29 4.86 0.77 -6.24
C ARG A 29 4.06 -0.40 -5.67
N PRO A 30 2.82 -0.20 -5.19
CA PRO A 30 1.95 -1.30 -4.78
C PRO A 30 1.78 -2.33 -5.91
N GLY A 31 2.01 -3.60 -5.59
CA GLY A 31 2.04 -4.70 -6.54
C GLY A 31 3.38 -4.95 -7.23
N GLY A 32 4.40 -4.11 -7.06
CA GLY A 32 5.65 -4.18 -7.84
C GLY A 32 5.50 -3.58 -9.24
N CYS A 33 6.52 -3.76 -10.08
CA CYS A 33 6.60 -3.18 -11.44
C CYS A 33 7.04 -4.23 -12.48
N GLY A 34 6.75 -3.96 -13.77
CA GLY A 34 7.11 -4.84 -14.89
C GLY A 34 6.48 -6.23 -14.80
N GLU A 35 7.20 -7.24 -15.25
CA GLU A 35 6.80 -8.65 -15.17
C GLU A 35 6.63 -9.17 -13.73
N GLY A 36 7.25 -8.50 -12.76
CA GLY A 36 7.12 -8.82 -11.34
C GLY A 36 5.81 -8.33 -10.70
N HIS A 37 4.92 -7.67 -11.45
CA HIS A 37 3.70 -7.10 -10.90
C HIS A 37 2.68 -8.16 -10.47
N ARG A 38 2.22 -8.10 -9.20
CA ARG A 38 1.26 -9.04 -8.61
C ARG A 38 -0.04 -8.32 -8.25
N ARG A 39 -1.11 -8.62 -8.99
CA ARG A 39 -2.44 -7.97 -8.85
C ARG A 39 -3.06 -8.15 -7.46
N VAL A 40 -3.03 -9.36 -6.90
CA VAL A 40 -3.60 -9.62 -5.57
C VAL A 40 -2.83 -8.85 -4.50
N ARG A 41 -1.49 -8.86 -4.58
CA ARG A 41 -0.63 -8.11 -3.65
C ARG A 41 -0.93 -6.61 -3.71
N ARG A 42 -1.09 -6.04 -4.92
CA ARG A 42 -1.47 -4.64 -5.11
C ARG A 42 -2.77 -4.30 -4.36
N GLN A 43 -3.77 -5.17 -4.43
CA GLN A 43 -5.05 -4.94 -3.75
C GLN A 43 -4.86 -4.94 -2.23
N GLU A 44 -4.14 -5.92 -1.69
CA GLU A 44 -3.83 -6.00 -0.25
C GLU A 44 -3.04 -4.78 0.24
N GLU A 45 -2.06 -4.30 -0.53
CA GLU A 45 -1.28 -3.11 -0.18
C GLU A 45 -2.12 -1.82 -0.25
N ILE A 46 -3.04 -1.71 -1.21
CA ILE A 46 -3.97 -0.58 -1.30
C ILE A 46 -4.98 -0.60 -0.13
N ILE A 47 -5.47 -1.77 0.26
CA ILE A 47 -6.34 -1.92 1.44
C ILE A 47 -5.59 -1.42 2.68
N TRP A 48 -4.35 -1.86 2.87
CA TRP A 48 -3.54 -1.42 4.01
C TRP A 48 -3.35 0.09 4.05
N ILE A 49 -3.02 0.72 2.91
CA ILE A 49 -2.88 2.19 2.82
C ILE A 49 -4.18 2.89 3.23
N ARG A 50 -5.33 2.40 2.76
CA ARG A 50 -6.64 2.98 3.09
C ARG A 50 -6.97 2.83 4.58
N GLU A 51 -6.79 1.64 5.13
CA GLU A 51 -7.11 1.34 6.54
C GLU A 51 -6.18 2.09 7.52
N ASN A 52 -4.95 2.44 7.09
CA ASN A 52 -4.01 3.22 7.89
C ASN A 52 -4.20 4.74 7.77
N GLY A 53 -5.28 5.20 7.13
CA GLY A 53 -5.69 6.61 7.14
C GLY A 53 -4.89 7.53 6.23
N PHE A 54 -4.16 7.00 5.25
CA PHE A 54 -3.52 7.83 4.23
C PHE A 54 -4.57 8.48 3.33
N GLN A 55 -4.65 9.81 3.38
CA GLN A 55 -5.63 10.58 2.61
C GLN A 55 -5.17 10.90 1.19
N THR A 56 -3.87 10.88 0.93
CA THR A 56 -3.29 11.24 -0.36
C THR A 56 -2.14 10.31 -0.69
N VAL A 57 -2.13 9.80 -1.92
CA VAL A 57 -1.08 8.95 -2.47
C VAL A 57 -0.56 9.62 -3.73
N LEU A 58 0.72 9.98 -3.74
CA LEU A 58 1.40 10.54 -4.90
C LEU A 58 2.22 9.45 -5.58
N SER A 59 1.96 9.21 -6.86
CA SER A 59 2.81 8.36 -7.70
C SER A 59 3.87 9.23 -8.36
N LEU A 60 5.15 8.87 -8.18
CA LEU A 60 6.28 9.50 -8.88
C LEU A 60 6.69 8.73 -10.14
N LEU A 61 5.95 7.68 -10.50
CA LEU A 61 6.18 6.90 -11.72
C LEU A 61 5.47 7.59 -12.90
N ALA A 62 6.16 7.63 -14.05
CA ALA A 62 5.62 8.07 -15.33
C ALA A 62 4.68 7.01 -15.96
#